data_AF-A0AAN4NMX0-F1
#
_entry.id   AF-A0AAN4NMX0-F1
#
_cell.length_a   1.000
_cell.length_b   1.000
_cell.length_c   1.000
_cell.angle_alpha   90.00
_cell.angle_beta   90.00
_cell.angle_gamma   90.00
#
_symmetry.space_group_name_H-M   'P 1'
#
loop_
_entity.id
_entity.type
_entity.pdbx_description
1 polymer ?
#
loop_
_entity_poly.entity_id
_entity_poly.type
_entity_poly.pdbx_seq_one_letter_code
_entity_poly.pdbx_strand_id
1 'polypeptide(L)'
;MSMTWNGLKTDPDNGIVVNLNTAYLDANNEKDFTAGINALWKRFELGYIYAHNKIDEFSGVVCDNDCWIDDEGTYTIHTIHASYQFANVMDMENFNIYLGTYGDAANLLI
;
A
#
# COMPACT_ATOMS: atom_id res chain seq x y z
N MET A 1 -12.56 -2.42 4.82
CA MET A 1 -13.44 -2.67 3.66
C MET A 1 -12.59 -2.86 2.42
N SER A 2 -13.00 -3.71 1.48
CA SER A 2 -12.32 -3.87 0.19
C SER A 2 -13.34 -4.00 -0.95
N MET A 3 -13.07 -3.33 -2.06
CA MET A 3 -13.84 -3.43 -3.31
C MET A 3 -12.90 -3.72 -4.46
N THR A 4 -13.30 -4.62 -5.35
CA THR A 4 -12.51 -5.00 -6.53
C THR A 4 -13.38 -4.95 -7.77
N TRP A 5 -12.95 -4.16 -8.75
CA TRP A 5 -13.41 -4.27 -10.12
C TRP A 5 -12.45 -5.20 -10.88
N ASN A 6 -12.94 -6.27 -11.49
CA ASN A 6 -12.10 -7.21 -12.23
C ASN A 6 -12.62 -7.40 -13.66
N GLY A 7 -12.04 -6.65 -14.59
CA GLY A 7 -12.32 -6.73 -16.03
C GLY A 7 -11.64 -7.90 -16.74
N LEU A 8 -10.66 -8.57 -16.11
CA LEU A 8 -10.03 -9.77 -16.68
C LEU A 8 -11.01 -10.94 -16.80
N LYS A 9 -12.11 -10.92 -16.04
CA LYS A 9 -13.19 -11.90 -16.17
C LYS A 9 -13.90 -11.85 -17.53
N THR A 10 -13.94 -10.68 -18.16
CA THR A 10 -14.60 -10.46 -19.45
C THR A 10 -13.62 -10.32 -20.60
N ASP A 11 -12.45 -9.72 -20.36
CA ASP A 11 -11.38 -9.55 -21.34
C ASP A 11 -10.03 -9.96 -20.69
N PRO A 12 -9.60 -11.22 -20.84
CA PRO A 12 -8.38 -11.71 -20.18
C PRO A 12 -7.09 -11.02 -20.63
N ASP A 13 -7.07 -10.42 -21.83
CA ASP A 13 -5.85 -9.86 -22.42
C ASP A 13 -5.71 -8.35 -22.22
N ASN A 14 -6.84 -7.62 -22.18
CA ASN A 14 -6.86 -6.16 -22.05
C ASN A 14 -7.70 -5.65 -20.87
N GLY A 15 -8.31 -6.55 -20.10
CA GLY A 15 -9.07 -6.21 -18.91
C GLY A 15 -8.22 -5.47 -17.88
N ILE A 16 -8.88 -4.55 -17.17
CA ILE A 16 -8.28 -3.80 -16.06
C ILE A 16 -8.82 -4.37 -14.76
N VAL A 17 -7.94 -4.55 -13.78
CA VAL A 17 -8.34 -4.82 -12.39
C VAL A 17 -8.05 -3.58 -11.56
N VAL A 18 -9.02 -3.12 -10.78
CA VAL A 18 -8.83 -2.01 -9.84
C VAL A 18 -9.30 -2.48 -8.47
N ASN A 19 -8.47 -2.31 -7.44
CA ASN A 19 -8.88 -2.55 -6.06
C ASN A 19 -8.86 -1.24 -5.28
N LEU A 20 -9.83 -1.11 -4.38
CA LEU A 20 -9.95 -0.03 -3.41
C LEU A 20 -10.08 -0.67 -2.03
N ASN A 21 -9.23 -0.27 -1.10
CA ASN A 21 -9.13 -0.84 0.23
C ASN A 21 -9.17 0.30 1.26
N THR A 22 -9.90 0.10 2.35
CA THR A 22 -9.88 1.02 3.49
C THR A 22 -9.82 0.24 4.79
N ALA A 23 -9.11 0.78 5.77
CA ALA A 23 -9.00 0.28 7.12
C ALA A 23 -9.10 1.47 8.09
N TYR A 24 -9.76 1.26 9.22
CA TYR A 24 -9.91 2.25 10.28
C TYR A 24 -9.81 1.53 11.62
N LEU A 25 -8.97 2.05 12.50
CA LEU A 25 -8.77 1.60 13.87
C LEU A 25 -9.10 2.76 14.82
N ASP A 26 -9.96 2.48 15.78
CA ASP A 26 -10.33 3.41 16.85
C ASP A 26 -10.08 2.71 18.18
N ALA A 27 -8.93 3.00 18.77
CA ALA A 27 -8.51 2.46 20.06
C ALA A 27 -8.39 3.59 21.08
N ASN A 28 -8.33 3.24 22.37
CA ASN A 28 -8.02 4.23 23.40
C ASN A 28 -6.61 4.77 23.11
N ASN A 29 -6.49 6.09 22.90
CA ASN A 29 -5.25 6.81 22.58
C ASN A 29 -4.63 6.55 21.19
N GLU A 30 -5.30 5.86 20.27
CA GLU A 30 -4.79 5.65 18.92
C GLU A 30 -5.92 5.70 17.88
N LYS A 31 -5.73 6.53 16.84
CA LYS A 31 -6.64 6.62 15.70
C LYS A 31 -5.88 6.47 14.41
N ASP A 32 -6.09 5.35 13.73
CA ASP A 32 -5.41 5.04 12.48
C ASP A 32 -6.41 4.87 11.35
N PHE A 33 -6.09 5.49 10.22
CA PHE A 33 -6.85 5.37 8.99
C PHE A 33 -5.90 5.04 7.86
N THR A 34 -6.24 4.03 7.06
CA THR A 34 -5.51 3.70 5.85
C THR A 34 -6.50 3.51 4.70
N ALA A 35 -6.18 4.08 3.55
CA ALA A 35 -6.90 3.86 2.31
C ALA A 35 -5.91 3.59 1.19
N GLY A 36 -6.17 2.60 0.36
CA GLY A 36 -5.31 2.22 -0.75
C GLY A 36 -6.11 2.00 -2.02
N ILE A 37 -5.51 2.32 -3.16
CA ILE A 37 -6.04 2.01 -4.48
C ILE A 37 -4.91 1.47 -5.36
N ASN A 38 -5.15 0.41 -6.11
CA ASN A 38 -4.23 -0.06 -7.12
C ASN A 38 -4.96 -0.51 -8.39
N ALA A 39 -4.29 -0.35 -9.53
CA ALA A 39 -4.79 -0.73 -10.84
C ALA A 39 -3.76 -1.61 -11.55
N LEU A 40 -4.22 -2.73 -12.09
CA LEU A 40 -3.47 -3.67 -12.92
C LEU A 40 -4.01 -3.61 -14.36
N TRP A 41 -3.12 -3.35 -15.30
CA TRP A 41 -3.41 -3.42 -16.73
C TRP A 41 -2.21 -3.98 -17.49
N LYS A 42 -2.44 -4.98 -18.34
CA LYS A 42 -1.39 -5.63 -19.14
C LYS A 42 -0.12 -5.94 -18.34
N ARG A 43 -0.29 -6.62 -17.19
CA ARG A 43 0.79 -7.03 -16.29
C ARG A 43 1.52 -5.89 -15.59
N PHE A 44 1.16 -4.64 -15.84
CA PHE A 44 1.66 -3.48 -15.13
C PHE A 44 0.68 -3.10 -14.02
N GLU A 45 1.19 -2.97 -12.80
CA GLU A 45 0.43 -2.52 -11.64
C GLU A 45 0.96 -1.18 -11.15
N LEU A 46 0.05 -0.25 -10.86
CA LEU A 46 0.35 0.99 -10.15
C LEU A 46 -0.63 1.13 -8.99
N GLY A 47 -0.13 1.47 -7.82
CA GLY A 47 -0.97 1.72 -6.67
C GLY A 47 -0.44 2.82 -5.78
N TYR A 48 -1.35 3.29 -4.93
CA TYR A 48 -1.15 4.37 -4.00
C TYR A 48 -1.86 4.05 -2.70
N ILE A 49 -1.15 4.24 -1.58
CA ILE A 49 -1.65 4.02 -0.23
C ILE A 49 -1.49 5.32 0.54
N TYR A 50 -2.56 5.74 1.16
CA TYR A 50 -2.63 6.85 2.09
C TYR A 50 -2.84 6.28 3.49
N ALA A 51 -1.96 6.62 4.42
CA ALA A 51 -2.13 6.32 5.83
C ALA A 51 -2.09 7.60 6.65
N HIS A 52 -2.97 7.68 7.64
CA HIS A 52 -3.07 8.78 8.58
C HIS A 52 -3.24 8.19 9.97
N ASN A 53 -2.18 8.24 10.77
CA ASN A 53 -2.07 7.57 12.05
C ASN A 53 -1.81 8.61 13.13
N LYS A 54 -2.53 8.50 14.25
CA LYS A 54 -2.37 9.38 15.42
C LYS A 54 -1.88 8.52 16.57
N ILE A 55 -0.65 8.79 16.99
CA ILE A 55 0.02 8.10 18.09
C ILE A 55 -0.03 9.04 19.30
N ASP A 56 -0.92 8.79 20.28
CA ASP A 56 -1.04 9.61 21.50
C ASP A 56 -0.23 9.04 22.70
N GLU A 57 0.43 7.89 22.56
CA GLU A 57 1.26 7.33 23.64
C GLU A 57 2.47 6.57 23.08
N PHE A 58 3.60 7.27 22.92
CA PHE A 58 4.87 6.63 22.60
C PHE A 58 5.33 5.87 23.85
N SER A 59 5.13 4.54 23.92
CA SER A 59 5.52 3.68 25.05
C SER A 59 7.05 3.51 25.18
N GLY A 60 7.80 4.61 25.23
CA GLY A 60 9.21 4.65 25.64
C GLY A 60 10.17 3.81 24.78
N VAL A 61 9.83 3.51 23.53
CA VAL A 61 10.73 2.81 22.62
C VAL A 61 11.76 3.81 22.10
N VAL A 62 12.88 3.91 22.81
CA VAL A 62 14.06 4.62 22.30
C VAL A 62 14.51 3.91 21.01
N CYS A 63 14.24 4.55 19.88
CA CYS A 63 14.75 4.15 18.59
C CYS A 63 16.15 4.75 18.39
N ASP A 64 17.17 3.91 18.24
CA ASP A 64 18.51 4.37 17.86
C ASP A 64 18.54 4.77 16.38
N ASN A 65 18.62 6.07 16.10
CA ASN A 65 19.22 6.72 14.92
C ASN A 65 18.81 6.30 13.48
N ASP A 66 17.69 5.60 13.26
CA ASP A 66 17.14 5.33 11.92
C ASP A 66 15.63 4.99 11.93
N CYS A 67 14.87 5.57 12.87
CA CYS A 67 13.41 5.42 12.86
C CYS A 67 12.78 6.55 12.04
N TRP A 68 11.77 6.20 11.24
CA TRP A 68 11.00 7.14 10.42
C TRP A 68 9.82 7.75 11.21
N ILE A 69 9.65 7.34 12.47
CA ILE A 69 8.68 7.82 13.45
C ILE A 69 9.47 8.13 14.73
N ASP A 70 9.79 9.41 14.92
CA ASP A 70 10.69 9.87 15.99
C ASP A 70 9.98 10.65 17.13
N ASP A 71 8.68 10.95 17.03
CA ASP A 71 7.95 11.78 18.01
C ASP A 71 6.48 11.37 18.17
N GLU A 72 5.86 11.76 19.29
CA GLU A 72 4.40 11.72 19.45
C GLU A 72 3.76 12.74 18.49
N GLY A 73 2.73 12.34 17.75
CA GLY A 73 2.12 13.21 16.76
C GLY A 73 1.26 12.51 15.72
N THR A 74 0.77 13.31 14.78
CA THR A 74 -0.05 12.80 13.68
C THR A 74 0.82 12.60 12.44
N TYR A 75 0.94 11.35 12.00
CA TYR A 75 1.71 10.96 10.83
C TYR A 75 0.80 10.77 9.63
N THR A 76 1.14 11.44 8.53
CA THR A 76 0.49 11.23 7.23
C THR A 76 1.52 10.66 6.26
N ILE A 77 1.25 9.45 5.76
CA ILE A 77 2.17 8.70 4.89
C ILE A 77 1.50 8.51 3.53
N HIS A 78 2.28 8.82 2.49
CA HIS A 78 1.93 8.65 1.11
C HIS A 78 2.89 7.62 0.49
N THR A 79 2.37 6.44 0.17
CA THR A 79 3.12 5.37 -0.49
C THR A 79 2.66 5.26 -1.93
N ILE A 80 3.58 5.31 -2.88
CA ILE A 80 3.34 4.95 -4.28
C ILE A 80 4.12 3.69 -4.60
N HIS A 81 3.51 2.74 -5.29
CA HIS A 81 4.17 1.53 -5.74
C HIS A 81 3.83 1.21 -7.19
N ALA A 82 4.79 0.70 -7.93
CA ALA A 82 4.61 0.23 -9.28
C ALA A 82 5.29 -1.13 -9.45
N SER A 83 4.67 -2.03 -10.21
CA SER A 83 5.29 -3.31 -10.53
C SER A 83 4.92 -3.80 -11.92
N TYR A 84 5.73 -4.71 -12.44
CA TYR A 84 5.49 -5.41 -13.69
C TYR A 84 5.64 -6.91 -13.50
N GLN A 85 4.70 -7.66 -14.05
CA GLN A 85 4.65 -9.11 -13.97
C GLN A 85 5.28 -9.76 -15.20
N PHE A 86 6.33 -10.55 -14.97
CA PHE A 86 6.87 -11.52 -15.90
C PHE A 86 6.13 -12.84 -15.70
N ALA A 87 5.28 -13.21 -16.65
CA ALA A 87 4.49 -14.43 -16.55
C ALA A 87 5.22 -15.64 -17.15
N ASN A 88 4.97 -16.82 -16.58
CA ASN A 88 5.50 -18.11 -17.04
C ASN A 88 7.02 -18.12 -17.21
N VAL A 89 7.74 -17.64 -16.20
CA VAL A 89 9.21 -17.64 -16.21
C VAL A 89 9.71 -19.09 -16.25
N MET A 90 10.78 -19.34 -16.99
CA MET A 90 11.33 -20.70 -17.25
C MET A 90 10.33 -21.66 -17.92
N ASP A 91 9.37 -21.17 -18.71
CA ASP A 91 8.33 -21.96 -19.37
C ASP A 91 7.45 -22.79 -18.41
N MET A 92 7.42 -22.41 -17.12
CA MET A 92 6.57 -23.03 -16.11
C MET A 92 5.24 -22.28 -15.99
N GLU A 93 4.14 -22.99 -16.22
CA GLU A 93 2.81 -22.42 -16.07
C GLU A 93 2.58 -21.95 -14.62
N ASN A 94 2.01 -20.74 -14.46
CA ASN A 94 1.74 -20.08 -13.18
C ASN A 94 2.99 -19.68 -12.36
N PHE A 95 4.19 -19.80 -12.91
CA PHE A 95 5.40 -19.26 -12.28
C PHE A 95 5.61 -17.81 -12.71
N ASN A 96 4.99 -16.89 -11.97
CA ASN A 96 5.01 -15.46 -12.25
C ASN A 96 5.99 -14.75 -11.31
N ILE A 97 6.82 -13.85 -11.86
CA ILE A 97 7.71 -12.98 -11.09
C ILE A 97 7.23 -11.53 -11.22
N TYR A 98 7.16 -10.82 -10.10
CA TYR A 98 6.83 -9.40 -10.07
C TYR A 98 8.08 -8.60 -9.74
N LEU A 99 8.44 -7.66 -10.61
CA LEU A 99 9.49 -6.70 -10.35
C LEU A 99 8.84 -5.34 -10.15
N GLY A 100 9.15 -4.68 -9.03
CA GLY A 100 8.54 -3.39 -8.73
C GLY A 100 9.47 -2.47 -7.96
N THR A 101 8.97 -1.26 -7.77
CA THR A 101 9.56 -0.21 -6.94
C THR A 101 8.46 0.41 -6.08
N TYR A 102 8.85 0.94 -4.94
CA TYR A 102 7.97 1.71 -4.07
C TYR A 102 8.72 2.94 -3.57
N GLY A 103 7.95 3.98 -3.25
CA GLY A 103 8.47 5.20 -2.65
C GLY A 103 7.46 5.74 -1.64
N ASP A 104 7.98 6.14 -0.48
CA ASP A 104 7.19 6.61 0.64
C ASP A 104 7.58 8.05 0.98
N ALA A 105 6.58 8.87 1.28
CA ALA A 105 6.77 10.20 1.86
C ALA A 105 5.91 10.32 3.12
N ALA A 106 6.55 10.52 4.26
CA ALA A 106 5.90 10.71 5.55
C ALA A 106 6.01 12.18 5.99
N ASN A 107 4.89 12.76 6.44
CA ASN A 107 4.83 14.08 7.03
C ASN A 107 4.34 13.97 8.48
N LEU A 108 5.07 14.60 9.39
CA LEU A 108 4.71 14.72 10.81
C LEU A 108 4.00 16.07 11.05
N LEU A 109 2.82 16.03 11.65
CA LEU A 109 2.17 17.19 12.26
C LEU A 109 2.27 17.07 13.79
N ILE A 110 2.92 18.05 14.40
CA ILE A 110 3.08 18.23 15.85
C ILE A 110 1.97 19.15 16.37
#